data_AF-A0A931E885-F1
#
_entry.id   AF-A0A931E885-F1
#
_cell.length_a   1.000
_cell.length_b   1.000
_cell.length_c   1.000
_cell.angle_alpha   90.00
_cell.angle_beta   90.00
_cell.angle_gamma   90.00
#
_symmetry.space_group_name_H-M   'P 1'
#
loop_
_entity.id
_entity.type
_entity.pdbx_description
1 polymer ?
#
loop_
_entity_poly.entity_id
_entity_poly.type
_entity_poly.pdbx_seq_one_letter_code
_entity_poly.pdbx_strand_id
1 'polypeptide(L)'
;MKPAICLFVFITAFIACQQPVKETAATTLPLQGTWKLVTGILIEKGDSAVTDYTTGKSFIKVLNQSHFAFVGHDLGRGKDSTAFYTSGAGTYNLQDSNYTEHLEFCNDRGWEGNDFHFTITIHNDTLVQQGIEKIDSLGIDRINIEKYVRVKQG
;
A
#
# COMPACT_ATOMS: atom_id res chain seq x y z
N MET A 1 -60.46 -54.39 12.84
CA MET A 1 -59.33 -54.99 12.10
C MET A 1 -58.43 -53.86 11.61
N LYS A 2 -57.11 -54.03 11.81
CA LYS A 2 -55.98 -53.15 11.48
C LYS A 2 -55.90 -52.81 9.97
N PRO A 3 -55.03 -51.87 9.52
CA PRO A 3 -54.59 -50.62 10.16
C PRO A 3 -54.56 -49.41 9.19
N ALA A 4 -54.50 -48.20 9.76
CA ALA A 4 -54.13 -46.98 9.06
C ALA A 4 -52.62 -46.98 8.76
N ILE A 5 -52.25 -46.68 7.51
CA ILE A 5 -50.86 -46.50 7.08
C ILE A 5 -50.60 -44.99 7.02
N CYS A 6 -50.04 -44.44 8.11
CA CYS A 6 -49.41 -43.13 8.10
C CYS A 6 -48.07 -43.25 7.38
N LEU A 7 -47.96 -42.64 6.20
CA LEU A 7 -46.71 -42.53 5.46
C LEU A 7 -45.89 -41.37 6.05
N PHE A 8 -45.15 -41.65 7.12
CA PHE A 8 -44.13 -40.75 7.65
C PHE A 8 -42.84 -40.98 6.84
N VAL A 9 -42.62 -40.17 5.80
CA VAL A 9 -41.35 -40.17 5.08
C VAL A 9 -40.32 -39.40 5.90
N PHE A 10 -39.29 -40.12 6.31
CA PHE A 10 -38.07 -39.64 6.95
C PHE A 10 -37.42 -38.49 6.16
N ILE A 11 -37.42 -37.28 6.72
CA ILE A 11 -36.56 -36.17 6.28
C ILE A 11 -35.48 -35.99 7.35
N THR A 12 -34.41 -36.79 7.29
CA THR A 12 -33.22 -36.60 8.15
C THR A 12 -31.96 -37.07 7.42
N ALA A 13 -31.37 -36.23 6.56
CA ALA A 13 -29.97 -36.43 6.12
C ALA A 13 -29.38 -35.22 5.35
N PHE A 14 -29.46 -33.99 5.87
CA PHE A 14 -28.58 -32.90 5.40
C PHE A 14 -28.22 -31.94 6.55
N ILE A 15 -27.61 -32.47 7.61
CA ILE A 15 -26.72 -31.67 8.46
C ILE A 15 -25.30 -32.02 7.99
N ALA A 16 -24.97 -31.54 6.79
CA ALA A 16 -23.58 -31.49 6.37
C ALA A 16 -22.87 -30.51 7.30
N CYS A 17 -21.78 -30.97 7.90
CA CYS A 17 -20.94 -30.22 8.83
C CYS A 17 -20.65 -28.81 8.29
N GLN A 18 -21.27 -27.79 8.89
CA GLN A 18 -20.67 -26.47 8.92
C GLN A 18 -19.52 -26.55 9.93
N GLN A 19 -18.34 -26.97 9.47
CA GLN A 19 -17.14 -26.64 10.23
C GLN A 19 -17.05 -25.10 10.22
N PRO A 20 -17.02 -24.42 11.38
CA PRO A 20 -16.64 -23.03 11.39
C PRO A 20 -15.21 -22.99 10.84
N VAL A 21 -15.06 -22.49 9.62
CA VAL A 21 -13.77 -22.09 9.10
C VAL A 21 -13.26 -21.10 10.14
N LYS A 22 -12.23 -21.49 10.90
CA LYS A 22 -11.42 -20.53 11.63
C LYS A 22 -10.81 -19.66 10.55
N GLU A 23 -11.47 -18.55 10.23
CA GLU A 23 -10.79 -17.38 9.72
C GLU A 23 -9.69 -17.09 10.73
N THR A 24 -8.47 -17.53 10.41
CA THR A 24 -7.29 -16.89 10.94
C THR A 24 -7.44 -15.46 10.46
N ALA A 25 -7.97 -14.58 11.31
CA ALA A 25 -7.98 -13.16 11.08
C ALA A 25 -6.51 -12.77 11.00
N ALA A 26 -5.95 -12.84 9.79
CA ALA A 26 -4.71 -12.17 9.47
C ALA A 26 -4.95 -10.74 9.90
N THR A 27 -4.15 -10.26 10.85
CA THR A 27 -4.22 -8.89 11.34
C THR A 27 -3.87 -8.00 10.16
N THR A 28 -4.87 -7.64 9.36
CA THR A 28 -4.68 -6.81 8.19
C THR A 28 -4.24 -5.46 8.70
N LEU A 29 -2.99 -5.07 8.41
CA LEU A 29 -2.53 -3.72 8.70
C LEU A 29 -3.53 -2.73 8.08
N PRO A 30 -3.96 -1.68 8.79
CA PRO A 30 -4.95 -0.73 8.29
C PRO A 30 -4.32 0.19 7.24
N LEU A 31 -3.79 -0.36 6.15
CA LEU A 31 -2.99 0.35 5.16
C LEU A 31 -3.84 1.25 4.24
N GLN A 32 -5.06 0.83 3.92
CA GLN A 32 -5.93 1.58 3.00
C GLN A 32 -6.23 2.99 3.51
N GLY A 33 -6.35 3.93 2.57
CA GLY A 33 -6.63 5.34 2.81
C GLY A 33 -5.61 6.26 2.15
N THR A 34 -5.71 7.55 2.49
CA THR A 34 -4.81 8.58 1.99
C THR A 34 -3.78 8.94 3.06
N TRP A 35 -2.52 8.98 2.65
CA TRP A 35 -1.36 9.22 3.46
C TRP A 35 -0.59 10.43 2.92
N LYS A 36 -0.29 11.38 3.78
CA LYS A 36 0.51 12.56 3.42
C LYS A 36 1.96 12.33 3.82
N LEU A 37 2.87 12.45 2.88
CA LEU A 37 4.30 12.30 3.13
C LEU A 37 4.79 13.50 3.96
N VAL A 38 5.58 13.22 5.00
CA VAL A 38 6.15 14.22 5.90
C VAL A 38 7.65 14.32 5.69
N THR A 39 8.34 13.18 5.64
CA THR A 39 9.79 13.12 5.42
C THR A 39 10.15 11.96 4.50
N GLY A 40 11.10 12.20 3.58
CA GLY A 40 11.76 11.15 2.81
C GLY A 40 13.26 11.16 3.09
N ILE A 41 13.86 9.99 3.21
CA ILE A 41 15.30 9.82 3.40
C ILE A 41 15.79 8.87 2.30
N LEU A 42 16.74 9.36 1.50
CA LEU A 42 17.47 8.54 0.55
C LEU A 42 18.87 8.27 1.10
N ILE A 43 19.32 7.03 1.04
CA ILE A 43 20.69 6.63 1.38
C ILE A 43 21.29 5.94 0.17
N GLU A 44 22.35 6.53 -0.38
CA GLU A 44 23.01 6.03 -1.58
C GLU A 44 24.52 6.18 -1.42
N LYS A 45 25.29 5.11 -1.65
CA LYS A 45 26.76 5.10 -1.58
C LYS A 45 27.35 5.64 -0.26
N GLY A 46 26.61 5.50 0.84
CA GLY A 46 27.02 5.95 2.18
C GLY A 46 26.60 7.38 2.53
N ASP A 47 26.10 8.15 1.56
CA ASP A 47 25.54 9.48 1.79
C ASP A 47 24.04 9.39 2.06
N SER A 48 23.54 10.30 2.90
CA SER A 48 22.10 10.41 3.20
C SER A 48 21.59 11.80 2.87
N ALA A 49 20.46 11.85 2.16
CA ALA A 49 19.71 13.07 1.87
C ALA A 49 18.33 12.98 2.53
N VAL A 50 18.00 14.00 3.35
CA VAL A 50 16.70 14.12 4.01
C VAL A 50 15.91 15.23 3.31
N THR A 51 14.68 14.91 2.93
CA THR A 51 13.73 15.87 2.34
C THR A 51 12.54 16.06 3.27
N ASP A 52 12.25 17.31 3.62
CA ASP A 52 11.03 17.72 4.33
C ASP A 52 9.93 18.05 3.32
N TYR A 53 8.84 17.29 3.35
CA TYR A 53 7.67 17.46 2.48
C TYR A 53 6.58 18.32 3.11
N THR A 54 6.82 18.89 4.30
CA THR A 54 5.90 19.81 4.98
C THR A 54 6.10 21.26 4.57
N THR A 55 7.22 21.59 3.94
CA THR A 55 7.57 22.94 3.48
C THR A 55 7.78 22.99 1.97
N GLY A 56 7.10 23.92 1.28
CA GLY A 56 7.31 24.18 -0.14
C GLY A 56 6.83 23.08 -1.11
N LYS A 57 6.50 21.89 -0.62
CA LYS A 57 5.99 20.75 -1.39
C LYS A 57 4.78 20.14 -0.68
N SER A 58 4.03 19.32 -1.41
CA SER A 58 3.00 18.45 -0.86
C SER A 58 3.00 17.15 -1.64
N PHE A 59 2.93 16.03 -0.94
CA PHE A 59 2.93 14.70 -1.54
C PHE A 59 1.95 13.81 -0.79
N ILE A 60 1.13 13.06 -1.54
CA ILE A 60 0.21 12.08 -0.99
C ILE A 60 0.39 10.72 -1.67
N LYS A 61 0.14 9.66 -0.92
CA LYS A 61 -0.07 8.30 -1.40
C LYS A 61 -1.50 7.88 -1.07
N VAL A 62 -2.22 7.36 -2.06
CA VAL A 62 -3.57 6.81 -1.92
C VAL A 62 -3.47 5.31 -2.10
N LEU A 63 -3.95 4.57 -1.11
CA LEU A 63 -3.94 3.12 -1.08
C LEU A 63 -5.39 2.63 -1.03
N ASN A 64 -5.84 1.95 -2.07
CA ASN A 64 -7.14 1.27 -2.06
C ASN A 64 -6.92 -0.22 -1.74
N GLN A 65 -7.89 -1.09 -2.04
CA GLN A 65 -7.78 -2.51 -1.76
C GLN A 65 -6.63 -3.23 -2.49
N SER A 66 -6.25 -2.81 -3.70
CA SER A 66 -5.30 -3.53 -4.56
C SER A 66 -4.27 -2.64 -5.27
N HIS A 67 -4.47 -1.33 -5.26
CA HIS A 67 -3.67 -0.37 -5.99
C HIS A 67 -3.19 0.75 -5.08
N PHE A 68 -2.03 1.29 -5.46
CA PHE A 68 -1.51 2.52 -4.93
C PHE A 68 -1.47 3.58 -6.03
N ALA A 69 -1.53 4.83 -5.62
CA ALA A 69 -1.14 5.97 -6.45
C ALA A 69 -0.42 6.98 -5.57
N PHE A 70 0.62 7.61 -6.07
CA PHE A 70 1.25 8.75 -5.43
C PHE A 70 1.22 9.96 -6.35
N VAL A 71 1.08 11.13 -5.76
CA VAL A 71 1.24 12.42 -6.44
C VAL A 71 1.96 13.38 -5.52
N GLY A 72 2.92 14.10 -6.07
CA GLY A 72 3.69 15.13 -5.38
C GLY A 72 3.85 16.35 -6.26
N HIS A 73 3.78 17.53 -5.67
CA HIS A 73 4.03 18.77 -6.38
C HIS A 73 4.62 19.86 -5.47
N ASP A 74 5.28 20.84 -6.06
CA ASP A 74 5.66 22.07 -5.37
C ASP A 74 4.43 22.98 -5.15
N LEU A 75 4.46 23.78 -4.08
CA LEU A 75 3.40 24.73 -3.76
C LEU A 75 3.50 26.02 -4.59
N GLY A 76 4.65 26.26 -5.22
CA GLY A 76 4.92 27.38 -6.13
C GLY A 76 4.32 27.21 -7.53
N ARG A 77 3.71 26.06 -7.83
CA ARG A 77 3.12 25.70 -9.12
C ARG A 77 4.12 25.71 -10.27
N GLY A 78 5.37 25.30 -10.02
CA GLY A 78 6.39 25.13 -11.05
C GLY A 78 6.90 26.41 -11.70
N LYS A 79 6.75 27.56 -11.03
CA LYS A 79 7.08 28.89 -11.60
C LYS A 79 8.52 29.34 -11.39
N ASP A 80 9.28 28.65 -10.55
CA ASP A 80 10.66 28.98 -10.21
C ASP A 80 11.57 27.75 -10.28
N SER A 81 12.82 27.91 -9.88
CA SER A 81 13.83 26.84 -9.90
C SER A 81 13.53 25.67 -8.96
N THR A 82 12.50 25.77 -8.11
CA THR A 82 12.08 24.70 -7.18
C THR A 82 10.95 23.83 -7.73
N ALA A 83 10.58 24.04 -9.01
CA ALA A 83 9.56 23.28 -9.73
C ALA A 83 9.70 21.77 -9.52
N PHE A 84 8.63 21.14 -9.08
CA PHE A 84 8.58 19.72 -8.77
C PHE A 84 7.18 19.21 -9.05
N TYR A 85 7.10 18.14 -9.84
CA TYR A 85 5.90 17.35 -10.00
C TYR A 85 6.30 15.89 -10.21
N THR A 86 5.66 14.99 -9.49
CA THR A 86 5.84 13.55 -9.67
C THR A 86 4.51 12.85 -9.44
N SER A 87 4.28 11.78 -10.20
CA SER A 87 3.10 10.94 -10.04
C SER A 87 3.38 9.55 -10.53
N GLY A 88 2.85 8.57 -9.84
CA GLY A 88 2.87 7.19 -10.29
C GLY A 88 1.79 6.37 -9.64
N ALA A 89 1.49 5.22 -10.22
CA ALA A 89 0.45 4.32 -9.75
C ALA A 89 0.71 2.89 -10.23
N GLY A 90 0.07 1.94 -9.57
CA GLY A 90 0.10 0.54 -9.96
C GLY A 90 -0.54 -0.34 -8.91
N THR A 91 -0.25 -1.62 -8.99
CA THR A 91 -0.76 -2.62 -8.05
C THR A 91 0.18 -2.80 -6.86
N TYR A 92 -0.34 -3.31 -5.75
CA TYR A 92 0.51 -3.74 -4.65
C TYR A 92 0.01 -5.03 -4.03
N ASN A 93 0.94 -5.74 -3.37
CA ASN A 93 0.63 -6.86 -2.49
C ASN A 93 1.15 -6.56 -1.08
N LEU A 94 0.37 -6.95 -0.07
CA LEU A 94 0.75 -6.82 1.34
C LEU A 94 0.60 -8.17 2.03
N GLN A 95 1.69 -8.66 2.62
CA GLN A 95 1.71 -9.83 3.48
C GLN A 95 2.47 -9.51 4.77
N ASP A 96 1.77 -9.51 5.90
CA ASP A 96 2.26 -9.02 7.18
C ASP A 96 2.78 -7.58 7.06
N SER A 97 4.10 -7.38 7.09
CA SER A 97 4.76 -6.09 6.87
C SER A 97 5.44 -5.96 5.51
N ASN A 98 5.49 -7.04 4.73
CA ASN A 98 6.10 -7.04 3.40
C ASN A 98 5.13 -6.45 2.39
N TYR A 99 5.53 -5.34 1.79
CA TYR A 99 4.73 -4.54 0.87
C TYR A 99 5.49 -4.40 -0.45
N THR A 100 4.94 -4.96 -1.52
CA THR A 100 5.54 -4.89 -2.86
C THR A 100 4.66 -4.03 -3.76
N GLU A 101 5.22 -2.98 -4.34
CA GLU A 101 4.59 -2.14 -5.36
C GLU A 101 5.05 -2.59 -6.75
N HIS A 102 4.11 -2.87 -7.64
CA HIS A 102 4.36 -3.02 -9.07
C HIS A 102 3.99 -1.72 -9.77
N LEU A 103 4.98 -0.97 -10.29
CA LEU A 103 4.75 0.36 -10.84
C LEU A 103 4.34 0.30 -12.31
N GLU A 104 3.10 0.67 -12.62
CA GLU A 104 2.53 0.58 -13.97
C GLU A 104 2.48 1.92 -14.70
N PHE A 105 2.27 3.00 -13.94
CA PHE A 105 2.20 4.36 -14.45
C PHE A 105 3.23 5.21 -13.73
N CYS A 106 4.05 5.97 -14.44
CA CYS A 106 4.95 6.94 -13.84
C CYS A 106 5.17 8.14 -14.75
N ASN A 107 5.27 9.35 -14.17
CA ASN A 107 5.69 10.53 -14.94
C ASN A 107 7.12 10.36 -15.48
N ASP A 108 7.97 9.62 -14.75
CA ASP A 108 9.25 9.13 -15.23
C ASP A 108 9.09 7.68 -15.71
N ARG A 109 8.82 7.54 -17.01
CA ARG A 109 8.50 6.24 -17.62
C ARG A 109 9.63 5.21 -17.55
N GLY A 110 10.87 5.64 -17.29
CA GLY A 110 12.00 4.72 -17.08
C GLY A 110 11.82 3.80 -15.87
N TRP A 111 10.94 4.17 -14.93
CA TRP A 111 10.64 3.40 -13.74
C TRP A 111 9.51 2.37 -13.94
N GLU A 112 8.70 2.51 -14.99
CA GLU A 112 7.56 1.63 -15.26
C GLU A 112 8.01 0.16 -15.44
N GLY A 113 7.18 -0.77 -14.95
CA GLY A 113 7.39 -2.22 -15.04
C GLY A 113 8.33 -2.81 -13.98
N ASN A 114 8.86 -1.99 -13.06
CA ASN A 114 9.69 -2.46 -11.96
C ASN A 114 8.85 -2.76 -10.70
N ASP A 115 9.35 -3.71 -9.91
CA ASP A 115 8.83 -4.04 -8.58
C ASP A 115 9.69 -3.42 -7.48
N PHE A 116 9.04 -2.74 -6.55
CA PHE A 116 9.69 -2.13 -5.39
C PHE A 116 9.26 -2.84 -4.12
N HIS A 117 10.24 -3.30 -3.36
CA HIS A 117 10.02 -4.13 -2.18
C HIS A 117 10.29 -3.31 -0.92
N PHE A 118 9.28 -3.20 -0.07
CA PHE A 118 9.34 -2.43 1.15
C PHE A 118 8.88 -3.25 2.36
N THR A 119 9.31 -2.80 3.53
CA THR A 119 8.71 -3.13 4.81
C THR A 119 7.90 -1.94 5.29
N ILE A 120 6.66 -2.19 5.72
CA ILE A 120 5.78 -1.16 6.30
C ILE A 120 5.56 -1.38 7.79
N THR A 121 5.50 -0.29 8.54
CA THR A 121 5.06 -0.27 9.94
C THR A 121 4.02 0.82 10.13
N ILE A 122 2.94 0.51 10.85
CA ILE A 122 1.89 1.47 11.17
C ILE A 122 1.74 1.55 12.68
N HIS A 123 1.85 2.76 13.22
CA HIS A 123 1.56 3.08 14.60
C HIS A 123 0.63 4.30 14.65
N ASN A 124 -0.60 4.11 15.14
CA ASN A 124 -1.66 5.12 15.12
C ASN A 124 -1.92 5.66 13.70
N ASP A 125 -1.66 6.95 13.48
CA ASP A 125 -1.81 7.66 12.22
C ASP A 125 -0.49 7.78 11.45
N THR A 126 0.58 7.14 11.91
CA THR A 126 1.89 7.18 11.26
C THR A 126 2.16 5.88 10.51
N LEU A 127 2.53 6.00 9.24
CA LEU A 127 3.05 4.91 8.40
C LEU A 127 4.52 5.21 8.09
N VAL A 128 5.38 4.21 8.28
CA VAL A 128 6.76 4.23 7.79
C VAL A 128 6.92 3.11 6.77
N GLN A 129 7.38 3.47 5.58
CA GLN A 129 7.72 2.56 4.49
C GLN A 129 9.25 2.63 4.29
N GLN A 130 9.92 1.49 4.22
CA GLN A 130 11.36 1.42 3.99
C GLN A 130 11.70 0.29 3.04
N GLY A 131 12.57 0.53 2.07
CA GLY A 131 12.97 -0.48 1.10
C GLY A 131 14.17 -0.06 0.27
N ILE A 132 14.60 -0.97 -0.61
CA ILE A 132 15.66 -0.70 -1.58
C ILE A 132 15.00 -0.40 -2.93
N GLU A 133 15.31 0.75 -3.49
CA GLU A 133 15.00 1.09 -4.87
C GLU A 133 16.21 0.72 -5.72
N LYS A 134 16.02 -0.25 -6.61
CA LYS A 134 17.08 -0.71 -7.51
C LYS A 134 16.55 -0.87 -8.93
N ILE A 135 17.16 -0.13 -9.86
CA ILE A 135 16.88 -0.21 -11.29
C ILE A 135 18.22 -0.15 -12.02
N ASP A 136 18.74 -1.31 -12.40
CA ASP A 136 20.09 -1.44 -12.97
C ASP A 136 20.26 -0.62 -14.26
N SER A 137 19.22 -0.57 -15.10
CA SER A 137 19.24 0.19 -16.36
C SER A 137 19.35 1.71 -16.17
N LEU A 138 18.96 2.21 -14.99
CA LEU A 138 19.05 3.62 -14.60
C LEU A 138 20.23 3.89 -13.65
N GLY A 139 20.97 2.84 -13.27
CA GLY A 139 22.05 2.94 -12.28
C GLY A 139 21.57 3.33 -10.88
N ILE A 140 20.30 3.05 -10.56
CA ILE A 140 19.70 3.37 -9.25
C ILE A 140 19.94 2.18 -8.32
N ASP A 141 20.54 2.43 -7.17
CA ASP A 141 20.68 1.48 -6.06
C ASP A 141 20.76 2.27 -4.74
N ARG A 142 19.62 2.45 -4.09
CA ARG A 142 19.50 3.29 -2.89
C ARG A 142 18.45 2.76 -1.91
N ILE A 143 18.62 3.08 -0.64
CA ILE A 143 17.58 2.86 0.38
C ILE A 143 16.65 4.08 0.36
N ASN A 144 15.35 3.84 0.30
CA ASN A 144 14.32 4.86 0.50
C ASN A 144 13.57 4.58 1.81
N ILE A 145 13.46 5.59 2.67
CA ILE A 145 12.69 5.57 3.91
C ILE A 145 11.72 6.75 3.89
N GLU A 146 10.44 6.45 3.96
CA GLU A 146 9.36 7.42 3.85
C GLU A 146 8.48 7.37 5.10
N LYS A 147 8.22 8.55 5.67
CA LYS A 147 7.30 8.69 6.81
C LYS A 147 6.08 9.48 6.38
N TYR A 148 4.92 8.89 6.62
CA TYR A 148 3.62 9.44 6.29
C TYR A 148 2.77 9.66 7.54
N VAL A 149 1.80 10.58 7.42
CA VAL A 149 0.69 10.73 8.36
C VAL A 149 -0.64 10.53 7.64
N ARG A 150 -1.59 9.85 8.28
CA ARG A 150 -2.91 9.59 7.72
C ARG A 150 -3.67 10.91 7.55
N VAL A 151 -4.26 11.11 6.37
CA VAL A 151 -5.16 12.24 6.12
C VAL A 151 -6.50 11.96 6.82
N LYS A 152 -6.92 12.87 7.69
CA LYS A 152 -8.23 12.80 8.35
C LYS A 152 -9.31 13.23 7.37
N GLN A 153 -10.40 12.48 7.30
CA GLN A 153 -11.62 12.96 6.63
C GLN A 153 -12.20 14.10 7.47
N GLY A 154 -12.50 15.22 6.82
CA GLY A 154 -13.15 16.38 7.42
C GLY A 154 -14.66 16.26 7.45
#